data_AF-A0A2N2JBD8-F1
#
_entry.id   AF-A0A2N2JBD8-F1
#
_cell.length_a   1.000
_cell.length_b   1.000
_cell.length_c   1.000
_cell.angle_alpha   90.00
_cell.angle_beta   90.00
_cell.angle_gamma   90.00
#
_symmetry.space_group_name_H-M   'P 1'
#
loop_
_entity.id
_entity.type
_entity.pdbx_description
1 polymer ?
#
loop_
_entity_poly.entity_id
_entity_poly.type
_entity_poly.pdbx_seq_one_letter_code
_entity_poly.pdbx_strand_id
1 'polypeptide(L)'
;MKRYNANQPAPYGLYISPRHLDIRFVGADGEPLEGKAGVEYRRIPTWLIVVFGPALGGIFVLAFPLLVLGAVIGTLGAAVVKAFGHRHGYVARSGWQPAAAYFDKKQGPHAEGEARAPELDDLEAEVTPKADAEKRETE
;
A
#
# COMPACT_ATOMS: atom_id res chain seq x y z
N MET A 1 -36.00 13.14 20.31
CA MET A 1 -36.17 11.94 19.45
C MET A 1 -36.76 10.81 20.29
N LYS A 2 -37.87 10.21 19.84
CA LYS A 2 -38.48 9.07 20.53
C LYS A 2 -37.62 7.82 20.31
N ARG A 3 -37.44 7.03 21.36
CA ARG A 3 -36.71 5.75 21.33
C ARG A 3 -37.71 4.61 21.21
N TYR A 4 -37.34 3.57 20.47
CA TYR A 4 -38.15 2.38 20.23
C TYR A 4 -37.32 1.14 20.58
N ASN A 5 -37.92 0.18 21.27
CA ASN A 5 -37.26 -1.10 21.55
C ASN A 5 -37.62 -2.13 20.48
N ALA A 6 -36.76 -3.14 20.32
CA ALA A 6 -37.09 -4.32 19.52
C ALA A 6 -38.42 -4.96 19.96
N ASN A 7 -39.16 -5.49 18.99
CA ASN A 7 -40.48 -6.14 19.16
C ASN A 7 -41.60 -5.24 19.71
N GLN A 8 -41.40 -3.92 19.80
CA GLN A 8 -42.50 -2.99 20.08
C GLN A 8 -43.15 -2.52 18.78
N PRO A 9 -44.48 -2.27 18.78
CA PRO A 9 -45.15 -1.69 17.63
C PRO A 9 -44.58 -0.30 17.35
N ALA A 10 -44.12 -0.09 16.12
CA ALA A 10 -43.49 1.15 15.69
C ALA A 10 -44.24 1.73 14.47
N PRO A 11 -44.26 3.07 14.32
CA PRO A 11 -44.78 3.70 13.11
C PRO A 11 -43.88 3.42 11.91
N TYR A 12 -44.44 3.55 10.71
CA TYR A 12 -43.76 3.38 9.44
C TYR A 12 -42.47 4.22 9.33
N GLY A 13 -41.41 3.60 8.80
CA GLY A 13 -40.18 4.30 8.44
C GLY A 13 -38.91 3.54 8.77
N LEU A 14 -37.79 4.28 8.70
CA LEU A 14 -36.45 3.75 8.91
C LEU A 14 -35.96 4.00 10.33
N TYR A 15 -35.34 3.00 10.94
CA TYR A 15 -34.85 3.00 12.30
C TYR A 15 -33.38 2.61 12.35
N ILE A 16 -32.61 3.27 13.20
CA ILE A 16 -31.17 3.00 13.37
C ILE A 16 -30.80 2.83 14.83
N SER A 17 -29.92 1.88 15.10
CA SER A 17 -29.22 1.74 16.37
C SER A 17 -27.73 2.06 16.19
N PRO A 18 -27.27 3.29 16.49
CA PRO A 18 -25.88 3.70 16.25
C PRO A 18 -24.86 2.86 17.02
N ARG A 19 -25.26 2.37 18.21
CA ARG A 19 -24.39 1.59 19.09
C ARG A 19 -24.14 0.18 18.55
N HIS A 20 -25.07 -0.35 17.76
CA HIS A 20 -25.01 -1.70 17.21
C HIS A 20 -24.89 -1.73 15.69
N LEU A 21 -24.83 -0.55 15.04
CA LEU A 21 -24.77 -0.38 13.58
C LEU A 21 -25.87 -1.17 12.84
N ASP A 22 -27.07 -1.23 13.43
CA ASP A 22 -28.21 -1.95 12.87
C ASP A 22 -29.24 -0.96 12.29
N ILE A 23 -29.76 -1.26 11.10
CA ILE A 23 -30.75 -0.45 10.38
C ILE A 23 -31.93 -1.33 10.06
N ARG A 24 -33.13 -0.87 10.42
CA ARG A 24 -34.38 -1.61 10.26
C ARG A 24 -35.44 -0.76 9.59
N PHE A 25 -36.23 -1.40 8.74
CA PHE A 25 -37.33 -0.76 8.04
C PHE A 25 -38.64 -1.38 8.52
N VAL A 26 -39.60 -0.53 8.85
CA VAL A 26 -40.96 -0.93 9.24
C VAL A 26 -41.89 -0.59 8.09
N GLY A 27 -42.54 -1.61 7.53
CA GLY A 27 -43.31 -1.50 6.29
C GLY A 27 -44.75 -1.01 6.50
N ALA A 28 -45.32 -1.24 7.69
CA ALA A 28 -46.65 -0.79 8.05
C ALA A 28 -46.71 -0.19 9.46
N ASP A 29 -47.66 0.72 9.69
CA ASP A 29 -47.88 1.28 11.02
C ASP A 29 -48.33 0.20 12.01
N GLY A 30 -47.65 0.12 13.15
CA GLY A 30 -47.98 -0.82 14.22
C GLY A 30 -47.36 -2.21 14.05
N GLU A 31 -46.60 -2.44 12.97
CA GLU A 31 -45.79 -3.64 12.81
C GLU A 31 -44.69 -3.67 13.89
N PRO A 32 -44.39 -4.86 14.47
CA PRO A 32 -43.32 -4.99 15.44
C PRO A 32 -41.98 -4.66 14.80
N LEU A 33 -41.19 -3.81 15.47
CA LEU A 33 -39.84 -3.50 15.01
C LEU A 33 -38.94 -4.74 15.14
N GLU A 34 -38.71 -5.41 14.02
CA GLU A 34 -37.81 -6.56 13.95
C GLU A 34 -36.39 -6.12 14.29
N GLY A 35 -35.82 -6.69 15.35
CA GLY A 35 -34.52 -6.28 15.85
C GLY A 35 -34.02 -7.17 16.97
N LYS A 36 -32.78 -6.96 17.38
CA LYS A 36 -32.20 -7.75 18.48
C LYS A 36 -32.85 -7.34 19.80
N ALA A 37 -33.29 -8.31 20.59
CA ALA A 37 -33.94 -8.06 21.88
C ALA A 37 -33.05 -7.19 22.79
N GLY A 38 -33.64 -6.16 23.40
CA GLY A 38 -32.93 -5.22 24.27
C GLY A 38 -32.14 -4.13 23.53
N VAL A 39 -32.21 -4.05 22.20
CA VAL A 39 -31.58 -2.96 21.43
C VAL A 39 -32.54 -1.79 21.28
N GLU A 40 -32.01 -0.60 21.55
CA GLU A 40 -32.70 0.67 21.31
C GLU A 40 -32.49 1.14 19.86
N TYR A 41 -33.58 1.51 19.22
CA TYR A 41 -33.63 2.08 17.88
C TYR A 41 -34.19 3.50 17.90
N ARG A 42 -33.74 4.31 16.94
CA ARG A 42 -34.19 5.70 16.74
C ARG A 42 -34.72 5.85 15.33
N ARG A 43 -35.88 6.49 15.19
CA ARG A 43 -36.45 6.79 13.88
C ARG A 43 -35.61 7.83 13.15
N ILE A 44 -35.23 7.53 11.92
CA ILE A 44 -34.58 8.45 11.00
C ILE A 44 -35.67 9.29 10.34
N PRO A 45 -35.62 10.63 10.45
CA PRO A 45 -36.52 11.50 9.70
C PRO A 45 -36.29 11.36 8.20
N THR A 46 -37.37 11.28 7.40
CA THR A 46 -37.27 11.09 5.94
C THR A 46 -36.47 12.19 5.25
N TRP A 47 -36.60 13.45 5.69
CA TRP A 47 -35.83 14.57 5.13
C TRP A 47 -34.32 14.37 5.28
N LEU A 48 -33.88 13.67 6.32
CA LEU A 48 -32.47 13.41 6.55
C LEU A 48 -31.93 12.47 5.47
N ILE A 49 -32.72 11.46 5.06
CA ILE A 49 -32.37 10.55 3.95
C ILE A 49 -32.28 11.33 2.64
N VAL A 50 -33.24 12.23 2.38
CA VAL A 50 -33.26 13.08 1.18
C VAL A 50 -32.04 13.99 1.11
N VAL A 51 -31.56 14.51 2.23
CA VAL A 51 -30.35 15.35 2.29
C VAL A 51 -29.07 14.52 2.21
N PHE A 52 -29.03 13.34 2.85
CA PHE A 52 -27.84 12.48 2.85
C PHE A 52 -27.46 11.98 1.45
N GLY A 53 -28.43 11.69 0.59
CA GLY A 53 -28.16 11.23 -0.78
C GLY A 53 -27.28 12.22 -1.57
N PRO A 54 -27.75 13.45 -1.81
CA PRO A 54 -26.97 14.51 -2.46
C PRO A 54 -25.72 14.90 -1.68
N ALA A 55 -25.75 14.91 -0.34
CA ALA A 55 -24.56 15.24 0.45
C ALA A 55 -23.44 14.22 0.24
N LEU A 56 -23.74 12.92 0.30
CA LEU A 56 -22.76 11.85 0.04
C LEU A 56 -22.27 11.89 -1.40
N GLY A 57 -23.19 12.10 -2.37
CA GLY A 57 -22.82 12.26 -3.78
C GLY A 57 -21.92 13.47 -4.01
N GLY A 58 -22.23 14.61 -3.39
CA GLY A 58 -21.44 15.83 -3.48
C GLY A 58 -20.05 15.67 -2.85
N ILE A 59 -19.96 15.07 -1.66
CA ILE A 59 -18.68 14.73 -1.03
C ILE A 59 -17.87 13.82 -1.96
N PHE A 60 -18.50 12.81 -2.57
CA PHE A 60 -17.84 11.92 -3.52
C PHE A 60 -17.29 12.69 -4.72
N VAL A 61 -18.10 13.53 -5.38
CA VAL A 61 -17.67 14.31 -6.56
C VAL A 61 -16.53 15.26 -6.23
N LEU A 62 -16.49 15.84 -5.03
CA LEU A 62 -15.40 16.73 -4.60
C LEU A 62 -14.15 15.97 -4.15
N ALA A 63 -14.31 14.87 -3.42
CA ALA A 63 -13.20 14.10 -2.86
C ALA A 63 -12.55 13.18 -3.92
N PHE A 64 -13.32 12.63 -4.85
CA PHE A 64 -12.82 11.72 -5.88
C PHE A 64 -11.66 12.29 -6.71
N PRO A 65 -11.73 13.50 -7.29
CA PRO A 65 -10.60 14.06 -8.04
C PRO A 65 -9.36 14.25 -7.17
N LEU A 66 -9.53 14.62 -5.88
CA LEU A 66 -8.43 14.74 -4.93
C LEU A 66 -7.80 13.38 -4.61
N LEU A 67 -8.62 12.33 -4.45
CA LEU A 67 -8.14 10.97 -4.24
C LEU A 67 -7.38 10.45 -5.46
N VAL A 68 -7.86 10.72 -6.67
CA VAL A 68 -7.17 10.35 -7.92
C VAL A 68 -5.81 11.06 -8.00
N LEU A 69 -5.79 12.38 -7.81
CA LEU A 69 -4.54 13.16 -7.80
C LEU A 69 -3.57 12.67 -6.72
N GLY A 70 -4.06 12.44 -5.50
CA GLY A 70 -3.28 11.94 -4.39
C GLY A 70 -2.71 10.54 -4.66
N ALA A 71 -3.49 9.65 -5.28
CA ALA A 71 -3.02 8.32 -5.67
C ALA A 71 -1.94 8.39 -6.75
N VAL A 72 -2.12 9.22 -7.79
CA VAL A 72 -1.13 9.42 -8.85
C VAL A 72 0.16 10.01 -8.27
N ILE A 73 0.08 11.13 -7.54
CA ILE A 73 1.25 11.75 -6.93
C ILE A 73 1.93 10.81 -5.93
N GLY A 74 1.15 10.10 -5.11
CA GLY A 74 1.66 9.15 -4.13
C GLY A 74 2.42 7.99 -4.78
N THR A 75 1.89 7.42 -5.85
CA THR A 75 2.54 6.31 -6.58
C THR A 75 3.80 6.77 -7.33
N LEU A 76 3.75 7.90 -8.02
CA LEU A 76 4.92 8.48 -8.67
C LEU A 76 5.99 8.88 -7.65
N GLY A 77 5.60 9.54 -6.56
CA GLY A 77 6.50 9.93 -5.47
C GLY A 77 7.16 8.71 -4.83
N ALA A 78 6.40 7.66 -4.52
CA ALA A 78 6.95 6.40 -4.00
C ALA A 78 7.94 5.75 -4.99
N ALA A 79 7.64 5.77 -6.29
CA ALA A 79 8.55 5.25 -7.32
C ALA A 79 9.85 6.06 -7.39
N VAL A 80 9.77 7.39 -7.33
CA VAL A 80 10.95 8.28 -7.31
C VAL A 80 11.80 8.05 -6.06
N VAL A 81 11.17 7.99 -4.88
CA VAL A 81 11.87 7.71 -3.61
C VAL A 81 12.56 6.35 -3.66
N LYS A 82 11.90 5.32 -4.20
CA LYS A 82 12.49 3.98 -4.36
C LYS A 82 13.67 3.99 -5.34
N ALA A 83 13.55 4.72 -6.46
CA ALA A 83 14.62 4.83 -7.46
C ALA A 83 15.85 5.59 -6.93
N PHE A 84 15.66 6.68 -6.19
CA PHE A 84 16.76 7.45 -5.60
C PHE A 84 17.34 6.81 -4.34
N GLY A 85 16.53 6.11 -3.54
CA GLY A 85 16.97 5.40 -2.33
C GLY A 85 17.99 4.29 -2.63
N HIS A 86 17.85 3.58 -3.75
CA HIS A 86 18.83 2.59 -4.19
C HIS A 86 20.12 3.22 -4.74
N ARG A 87 20.07 4.44 -5.29
CA ARG A 87 21.21 5.09 -5.97
C ARG A 87 22.14 5.86 -5.03
N HIS A 88 21.64 6.34 -3.88
CA HIS A 88 22.44 7.10 -2.90
C HIS A 88 22.64 6.40 -1.55
N GLY A 89 22.13 5.17 -1.35
CA GLY A 89 22.38 4.39 -0.15
C GLY A 89 23.88 4.11 0.12
N TYR A 90 24.71 4.13 -0.94
CA TYR A 90 26.16 4.03 -0.82
C TYR A 90 26.81 5.34 -0.31
N VAL A 91 26.25 6.51 -0.61
CA VAL A 91 26.78 7.82 -0.18
C VAL A 91 26.43 8.10 1.29
N ALA A 92 25.29 7.60 1.78
CA ALA A 92 24.93 7.66 3.20
C ALA A 92 25.70 6.65 4.07
N ARG A 93 26.27 5.60 3.46
CA ARG A 93 27.31 4.78 4.11
C ARG A 93 28.64 5.50 3.98
N SER A 94 28.85 6.55 4.78
CA SER A 94 30.20 6.96 5.14
C SER A 94 30.91 5.71 5.70
N GLY A 95 31.79 5.13 4.90
CA GLY A 95 32.49 3.87 5.15
C GLY A 95 33.53 4.00 6.25
N TRP A 96 33.14 4.52 7.41
CA TRP A 96 34.00 4.51 8.59
C TRP A 96 34.15 3.06 9.04
N GLN A 97 35.27 2.45 8.65
CA GLN A 97 35.67 1.11 9.06
C GLN A 97 36.79 1.22 10.10
N PRO A 98 36.48 1.56 11.36
CA PRO A 98 37.51 1.70 12.40
C PRO A 98 38.29 0.40 12.64
N ALA A 99 37.67 -0.76 12.37
CA ALA A 99 38.34 -2.05 12.42
C ALA A 99 39.40 -2.22 11.31
N ALA A 100 39.11 -1.79 10.07
CA ALA A 100 40.09 -1.85 8.98
C ALA A 100 41.30 -0.93 9.26
N ALA A 101 41.06 0.23 9.86
CA ALA A 101 42.14 1.13 10.28
C ALA A 101 43.03 0.58 11.42
N TYR A 102 42.50 -0.32 12.26
CA TYR A 102 43.26 -0.92 13.36
C TYR A 102 44.03 -2.19 12.96
N PHE A 103 43.58 -2.88 11.91
CA PHE A 103 44.20 -4.10 11.41
C PHE A 103 45.08 -3.90 10.16
N ASP A 104 45.26 -2.66 9.69
CA ASP A 104 46.24 -2.32 8.65
C ASP A 104 47.68 -2.35 9.20
N LYS A 105 48.12 -3.54 9.59
CA LYS A 105 49.49 -3.83 10.00
C LYS A 105 50.28 -4.16 8.73
N LYS A 106 50.74 -3.11 8.03
CA LYS A 106 51.85 -3.11 7.05
C LYS A 106 52.15 -4.48 6.42
N GLN A 107 51.50 -4.78 5.30
CA GLN A 107 52.22 -5.48 4.23
C GLN A 107 53.02 -4.41 3.49
N GLY A 108 54.31 -4.69 3.24
CA GLY A 108 55.25 -3.76 2.63
C GLY A 108 54.84 -3.31 1.22
N PRO A 109 55.61 -2.44 0.57
CA PRO A 109 55.27 -1.92 -0.75
C PRO A 109 55.26 -3.07 -1.76
N HIS A 110 54.07 -3.55 -2.13
CA HIS A 110 53.92 -4.33 -3.35
C HIS A 110 53.92 -3.35 -4.52
N ALA A 111 54.97 -3.49 -5.31
CA ALA A 111 55.22 -2.79 -6.54
C ALA A 111 54.04 -2.89 -7.51
N GLU A 112 53.91 -1.87 -8.34
CA GLU A 112 53.17 -1.87 -9.60
C GLU A 112 53.33 -3.19 -10.37
N GLY A 113 52.20 -3.72 -10.86
CA GLY A 113 52.18 -4.83 -11.81
C GLY A 113 51.51 -6.08 -11.27
N GLU A 114 50.19 -6.06 -11.14
CA GLU A 114 49.42 -7.31 -11.03
C GLU A 114 49.40 -7.95 -12.42
N ALA A 115 50.41 -8.79 -12.65
CA ALA A 115 50.48 -9.69 -13.78
C ALA A 115 49.20 -10.52 -13.83
N ARG A 116 48.58 -10.54 -15.02
CA ARG A 116 47.40 -11.35 -15.37
C ARG A 116 47.55 -12.75 -14.77
N ALA A 117 46.64 -13.12 -13.87
CA ALA A 117 46.68 -14.43 -13.22
C ALA A 117 46.54 -15.52 -14.30
N PRO A 118 47.38 -16.57 -14.29
CA PRO A 118 47.37 -17.62 -15.31
C PRO A 118 46.02 -18.35 -15.43
N GLU A 119 45.22 -18.35 -14.36
CA GLU A 119 43.86 -18.90 -14.35
C GLU A 119 42.88 -18.14 -15.29
N LEU A 120 43.13 -16.86 -15.58
CA LEU A 120 42.28 -16.06 -16.48
C LEU A 120 42.56 -16.37 -17.96
N ASP A 121 43.81 -16.66 -18.30
CA ASP A 121 44.20 -17.02 -19.66
C ASP A 121 43.68 -18.41 -20.04
N ASP A 122 43.67 -19.35 -19.08
CA ASP A 122 43.09 -20.70 -19.26
C ASP A 122 41.57 -20.65 -19.47
N LEU A 123 40.86 -19.75 -18.78
CA LEU A 123 39.41 -19.56 -18.94
C LEU A 123 39.04 -18.86 -20.27
N GLU A 124 39.84 -17.89 -20.74
CA GLU A 124 39.66 -17.27 -22.06
C GLU A 124 39.88 -18.28 -23.20
N ALA A 125 40.82 -19.22 -23.03
CA ALA A 125 41.08 -20.30 -23.99
C ALA A 125 39.95 -21.33 -24.08
N GLU A 126 39.16 -21.53 -23.00
CA GLU A 126 38.01 -22.45 -23.02
C GLU A 126 36.73 -21.80 -23.59
N VAL A 127 36.53 -20.49 -23.39
CA VAL A 127 35.29 -19.80 -23.82
C VAL A 127 35.29 -19.46 -25.31
N THR A 128 36.46 -19.13 -25.87
CA THR A 128 36.61 -18.79 -27.30
C THR A 128 36.12 -19.88 -28.26
N PRO A 129 36.43 -21.19 -28.10
CA PRO A 129 35.92 -22.22 -29.01
C PRO A 129 34.41 -22.46 -28.88
N LYS A 130 33.80 -22.25 -27.69
CA LYS A 130 32.35 -22.38 -27.50
C LYS A 130 31.57 -21.25 -28.18
N ALA A 131 32.07 -20.03 -28.11
CA ALA A 131 31.44 -18.87 -28.75
C ALA A 131 31.46 -18.97 -30.30
N ASP A 132 32.52 -19.54 -30.86
CA ASP A 132 32.65 -19.74 -32.31
C ASP A 132 31.83 -20.93 -32.82
N ALA A 133 31.58 -21.95 -31.99
CA ALA A 133 30.68 -23.05 -32.33
C ALA A 133 29.21 -22.60 -32.34
N GLU A 134 28.78 -21.80 -31.36
CA GLU A 134 27.40 -21.29 -31.26
C GLU A 134 27.05 -20.34 -32.43
N LYS A 135 28.01 -19.54 -32.91
CA LYS A 135 27.83 -18.69 -34.09
C LYS A 135 27.69 -19.45 -35.42
N ARG A 136 28.19 -20.68 -35.51
CA ARG A 136 28.09 -21.51 -36.72
C ARG A 136 26.80 -22.32 -36.81
N GLU A 137 26.09 -22.51 -35.69
CA GLU A 137 24.79 -23.18 -35.67
C GLU A 137 23.62 -22.22 -35.98
N THR A 138 23.88 -20.91 -36.04
CA THR A 138 22.87 -19.86 -36.23
C THR A 138 22.91 -19.18 -37.61
N GLU A 139 23.78 -19.61 -38.54
CA GLU A 139 23.79 -19.23 -39.97
C GLU A 139 23.26 -20.34 -40.88
#